data_AF-A0A1F8AQX5-F1
#
_entry.id   AF-A0A1F8AQX5-F1
#
_cell.length_a   1.000
_cell.length_b   1.000
_cell.length_c   1.000
_cell.angle_alpha   90.00
_cell.angle_beta   90.00
_cell.angle_gamma   90.00
#
_symmetry.space_group_name_H-M   'P 1'
#
loop_
_entity.id
_entity.type
_entity.pdbx_description
1 polymer ?
#
loop_
_entity_poly.entity_id
_entity_poly.type
_entity_poly.pdbx_seq_one_letter_code
_entity_poly.pdbx_strand_id
1 'polypeptide(L)'
;MGICTVDDFYGGAVRDLLHVSKTVLHNRVGRATDGPAAYSPSFAATVSDIVLPGFAFFTIKEGYAAFNELSRRGYLARLKRSDESGGAGQNVVLGEKHMTSLLKQIDQIELRRKGLVLETNLNACRTVSAGIFFVDGQVYSQLACQKDIQRGDRTIYGGAVMKICRGGFENLFRFGSCGENVELAIRQARSMHEAMGYFDPLLSRASYDVLQGETSNGEFLSGVTDITCRLGGSSPAEVLALDYFRRKPGAMFVDADVTLDYNPVGVPGQDDVVFLDQPTLRITAKLLEVDKQAIFY
;
A
#
# COMPACT_ATOMS: atom_id res chain seq x y z
N MET A 1 4.20 -13.93 22.66
CA MET A 1 2.77 -13.74 22.30
C MET A 1 2.27 -15.09 21.79
N GLY A 2 1.11 -15.56 22.25
CA GLY A 2 0.58 -16.90 21.90
C GLY A 2 0.01 -17.01 20.48
N ILE A 3 0.58 -16.27 19.52
CA ILE A 3 0.20 -16.32 18.10
C ILE A 3 0.98 -17.48 17.48
N CYS A 4 0.27 -18.52 17.07
CA CYS A 4 0.84 -19.73 16.47
C CYS A 4 0.44 -19.88 15.01
N THR A 5 -0.75 -19.40 14.64
CA THR A 5 -1.35 -19.54 13.31
C THR A 5 -2.04 -18.24 12.87
N VAL A 6 -2.44 -18.20 11.59
CA VAL A 6 -3.20 -17.07 11.03
C VAL A 6 -4.59 -16.93 11.65
N ASP A 7 -5.15 -17.97 12.25
CA ASP A 7 -6.47 -17.92 12.90
C ASP A 7 -6.46 -17.17 14.25
N ASP A 8 -5.27 -16.96 14.83
CA ASP A 8 -5.13 -16.35 16.17
C ASP A 8 -5.28 -14.80 16.15
N PHE A 9 -5.27 -14.17 14.98
CA PHE A 9 -5.25 -12.72 14.85
C PHE A 9 -5.72 -12.23 13.47
N TYR A 10 -5.98 -10.93 13.35
CA TYR A 10 -6.27 -10.28 12.07
C TYR A 10 -5.18 -9.25 11.74
N GLY A 11 -4.26 -9.60 10.85
CA GLY A 11 -3.15 -8.75 10.43
C GLY A 11 -1.95 -9.52 9.87
N GLY A 12 -0.74 -8.97 10.07
CA GLY A 12 0.53 -9.65 9.80
C GLY A 12 1.44 -9.67 11.00
N ALA A 13 2.09 -10.82 11.25
CA ALA A 13 3.13 -10.99 12.24
C ALA A 13 4.45 -11.34 11.53
N VAL A 14 5.48 -10.54 11.80
CA VAL A 14 6.79 -10.65 11.17
C VAL A 14 7.89 -10.62 12.23
N ARG A 15 9.05 -11.21 11.89
CA ARG A 15 10.21 -11.24 12.79
C ARG A 15 10.80 -9.85 13.04
N ASP A 16 10.75 -8.98 12.04
CA ASP A 16 11.19 -7.59 12.10
C ASP A 16 10.24 -6.70 11.28
N LEU A 17 9.89 -5.52 11.80
CA LEU A 17 8.99 -4.58 11.13
C LEU A 17 9.56 -4.06 9.81
N LEU A 18 10.88 -4.12 9.62
CA LEU A 18 11.50 -3.76 8.34
C LEU A 18 10.98 -4.65 7.20
N HIS A 19 10.62 -5.91 7.47
CA HIS A 19 10.12 -6.86 6.46
C HIS A 19 8.79 -6.45 5.82
N VAL A 20 8.05 -5.52 6.45
CA VAL A 20 6.79 -4.96 5.91
C VAL A 20 6.89 -3.45 5.72
N SER A 21 8.10 -2.91 5.67
CA SER A 21 8.35 -1.49 5.45
C SER A 21 8.68 -1.19 3.99
N LYS A 22 8.60 0.08 3.60
CA LYS A 22 8.91 0.49 2.22
C LYS A 22 10.37 0.23 1.83
N THR A 23 11.29 0.18 2.79
CA THR A 23 12.72 0.00 2.49
C THR A 23 13.05 -1.39 2.00
N VAL A 24 12.29 -2.41 2.40
CA VAL A 24 12.52 -3.79 1.93
C VAL A 24 12.20 -3.95 0.45
N LEU A 25 11.36 -3.08 -0.10
CA LEU A 25 10.94 -3.09 -1.50
C LEU A 25 12.06 -2.71 -2.47
N HIS A 26 13.09 -2.01 -1.98
CA HIS A 26 14.05 -1.33 -2.85
C HIS A 26 15.49 -1.80 -2.62
N ASN A 27 16.22 -1.91 -3.73
CA ASN A 27 17.66 -2.16 -3.71
C ASN A 27 18.41 -0.97 -3.11
N ARG A 28 19.68 -1.16 -2.78
CA ARG A 28 20.58 -0.07 -2.35
C ARG A 28 21.54 0.29 -3.48
N VAL A 29 22.00 1.53 -3.50
CA VAL A 29 23.06 1.93 -4.43
C VAL A 29 24.41 1.40 -3.95
N GLY A 30 25.11 0.66 -4.82
CA GLY A 30 26.43 0.12 -4.53
C GLY A 30 26.42 -1.10 -3.60
N ARG A 31 27.58 -1.48 -3.07
CA ARG A 31 27.68 -2.57 -2.10
C ARG A 31 27.18 -2.11 -0.73
N ALA A 32 26.20 -2.82 -0.19
CA ALA A 32 25.73 -2.64 1.17
C ALA A 32 26.89 -2.86 2.15
N THR A 33 27.34 -1.78 2.80
CA THR A 33 28.46 -1.82 3.77
C THR A 33 27.98 -1.61 5.20
N ASP A 34 26.85 -0.92 5.38
CA ASP A 34 26.22 -0.63 6.68
C ASP A 34 24.70 -0.75 6.58
N GLY A 35 23.99 -1.37 7.52
CA GLY A 35 22.52 -1.38 7.53
C GLY A 35 21.94 -2.41 8.50
N PRO A 36 20.63 -2.36 8.78
CA PRO A 36 19.98 -3.31 9.67
C PRO A 36 20.13 -4.75 9.15
N ALA A 37 20.39 -5.70 10.05
CA ALA A 37 20.48 -7.11 9.70
C ALA A 37 19.17 -7.68 9.09
N ALA A 38 18.03 -7.05 9.41
CA ALA A 38 16.72 -7.39 8.85
C ALA A 38 16.56 -7.00 7.36
N TYR A 39 17.40 -6.10 6.84
CA TYR A 39 17.36 -5.75 5.41
C TYR A 39 17.99 -6.86 4.57
N SER A 40 17.25 -7.34 3.56
CA SER A 40 17.69 -8.40 2.65
C SER A 40 17.88 -7.86 1.23
N PRO A 41 19.12 -7.72 0.73
CA PRO A 41 19.38 -7.40 -0.67
C PRO A 41 18.78 -8.44 -1.63
N SER A 42 18.75 -9.72 -1.24
CA SER A 42 18.19 -10.80 -2.05
C SER A 42 16.69 -10.64 -2.24
N PHE A 43 15.96 -10.24 -1.20
CA PHE A 43 14.53 -9.95 -1.30
C PHE A 43 14.28 -8.73 -2.20
N ALA A 44 15.00 -7.64 -1.96
CA ALA A 44 14.89 -6.42 -2.77
C ALA A 44 15.19 -6.66 -4.26
N ALA A 45 16.15 -7.53 -4.57
CA ALA A 45 16.44 -7.97 -5.93
C ALA A 45 15.32 -8.84 -6.53
N THR A 46 14.66 -9.67 -5.72
CA THR A 46 13.56 -10.53 -6.17
C THR A 46 12.34 -9.72 -6.59
N VAL A 47 12.06 -8.60 -5.92
CA VAL A 47 10.87 -7.77 -6.17
C VAL A 47 11.13 -6.56 -7.05
N SER A 48 12.34 -6.40 -7.62
CA SER A 48 12.73 -5.18 -8.34
C SER A 48 11.85 -4.84 -9.53
N ASP A 49 11.26 -5.86 -10.17
CA ASP A 49 10.48 -5.70 -11.40
C ASP A 49 9.00 -5.41 -11.13
N ILE A 50 8.58 -5.47 -9.86
CA ILE A 50 7.19 -5.23 -9.44
C ILE A 50 7.03 -3.99 -8.55
N VAL A 51 8.10 -3.23 -8.34
CA VAL A 51 8.13 -1.96 -7.61
C VAL A 51 8.52 -0.82 -8.55
N LEU A 52 8.31 0.44 -8.14
CA LEU A 52 8.79 1.57 -8.93
C LEU A 52 10.33 1.64 -8.90
N PRO A 53 10.99 2.18 -9.94
CA PRO A 53 12.42 2.41 -9.89
C PRO A 53 12.79 3.25 -8.66
N GLY A 54 13.67 2.73 -7.81
CA GLY A 54 13.96 3.34 -6.54
C GLY A 54 15.06 2.64 -5.78
N PHE A 55 15.43 3.26 -4.65
CA PHE A 55 16.48 2.81 -3.76
C PHE A 55 16.12 3.06 -2.30
N ALA A 56 16.40 2.06 -1.47
CA ALA A 56 16.48 2.22 -0.04
C ALA A 56 17.86 2.76 0.36
N PHE A 57 17.92 3.50 1.46
CA PHE A 57 19.17 3.97 2.03
C PHE A 57 19.10 4.10 3.56
N PHE A 58 20.24 3.86 4.21
CA PHE A 58 20.39 3.86 5.67
C PHE A 58 21.42 4.87 6.16
N THR A 59 22.02 5.63 5.23
CA THR A 59 22.92 6.74 5.53
C THR A 59 22.66 7.93 4.62
N ILE A 60 23.04 9.13 5.07
CA ILE A 60 22.95 10.37 4.28
C ILE A 60 23.71 10.25 2.95
N LYS A 61 24.90 9.63 2.98
CA LYS A 61 25.74 9.42 1.79
C LYS A 61 25.03 8.54 0.75
N GLU A 62 24.38 7.48 1.19
CA GLU A 62 23.58 6.62 0.31
C GLU A 62 22.35 7.34 -0.24
N GLY A 63 21.71 8.21 0.56
CA GLY A 63 20.61 9.05 0.09
C GLY A 63 21.01 9.93 -1.11
N TYR A 64 22.19 10.56 -1.05
CA TYR A 64 22.71 11.30 -2.20
C TYR A 64 23.05 10.40 -3.39
N ALA A 65 23.63 9.22 -3.15
CA ALA A 65 23.93 8.27 -4.21
C ALA A 65 22.65 7.79 -4.93
N ALA A 66 21.59 7.48 -4.17
CA ALA A 66 20.27 7.13 -4.68
C ALA A 66 19.64 8.27 -5.50
N PHE A 67 19.71 9.51 -4.99
CA PHE A 67 19.20 10.68 -5.69
C PHE A 67 19.91 10.90 -7.04
N ASN A 68 21.24 10.80 -7.04
CA ASN A 68 22.05 10.96 -8.25
C ASN A 68 21.79 9.84 -9.26
N GLU A 69 21.61 8.60 -8.81
CA GLU A 69 21.33 7.48 -9.70
C GLU A 69 19.94 7.58 -10.34
N LEU A 70 18.90 7.99 -9.60
CA LEU A 70 17.59 8.28 -10.19
C LEU A 70 17.65 9.45 -11.19
N SER A 71 18.37 10.52 -10.83
CA SER A 71 18.55 11.67 -11.72
C SER A 71 19.28 11.31 -13.01
N ARG A 72 20.31 10.45 -12.93
CA ARG A 72 21.06 9.93 -14.08
C ARG A 72 20.17 9.09 -15.01
N ARG A 73 19.17 8.40 -14.45
CA ARG A 73 18.14 7.65 -15.20
C ARG A 73 17.02 8.55 -15.75
N GLY A 74 17.03 9.85 -15.44
CA GLY A 74 16.03 10.81 -15.90
C GLY A 74 14.75 10.85 -15.07
N TYR A 75 14.77 10.29 -13.85
CA TYR A 75 13.61 10.24 -12.97
C TYR A 75 13.61 11.37 -11.94
N LEU A 76 12.46 12.04 -11.78
CA LEU A 76 12.20 12.91 -10.63
C LEU A 76 11.99 12.04 -9.39
N ALA A 77 12.73 12.27 -8.31
CA ALA A 77 12.66 11.43 -7.12
C ALA A 77 11.59 11.91 -6.13
N ARG A 78 10.97 10.96 -5.42
CA ARG A 78 10.13 11.15 -4.24
C ARG A 78 10.78 10.46 -3.06
N LEU A 79 11.05 11.22 -2.01
CA LEU A 79 11.53 10.71 -0.73
C LEU A 79 10.34 10.20 0.09
N LYS A 80 10.44 9.00 0.67
CA LYS A 80 9.44 8.40 1.56
C LYS A 80 10.06 7.91 2.86
N ARG A 81 9.35 8.12 3.97
CA ARG A 81 9.61 7.44 5.24
C ARG A 81 9.15 5.98 5.16
N SER A 82 9.91 5.10 5.81
CA SER A 82 9.75 3.64 5.70
C SER A 82 8.48 3.09 6.34
N ASP A 83 8.00 3.73 7.42
CA ASP A 83 6.91 3.26 8.28
C ASP A 83 5.67 4.17 8.29
N GLU A 84 5.65 5.25 7.51
CA GLU A 84 4.49 6.15 7.42
C GLU A 84 3.47 5.68 6.38
N SER A 85 2.19 5.92 6.65
CA SER A 85 1.06 5.58 5.77
C SER A 85 0.27 6.82 5.34
N GLY A 86 -0.55 6.68 4.28
CA GLY A 86 -1.55 7.70 3.91
C GLY A 86 -0.98 8.97 3.29
N GLY A 87 0.18 8.89 2.62
CA GLY A 87 0.82 10.02 1.95
C GLY A 87 1.58 10.99 2.89
N ALA A 88 1.48 10.79 4.21
CA ALA A 88 2.31 11.49 5.18
C ALA A 88 3.81 11.16 4.95
N GLY A 89 4.67 12.17 5.13
CA GLY A 89 6.14 12.00 5.09
C GLY A 89 6.73 11.72 3.72
N GLN A 90 6.01 12.05 2.65
CA GLN A 90 6.53 11.96 1.28
C GLN A 90 6.83 13.34 0.72
N ASN A 91 7.96 13.50 0.05
CA ASN A 91 8.36 14.78 -0.53
C ASN A 91 8.94 14.58 -1.94
N VAL A 92 8.42 15.33 -2.92
CA VAL A 92 9.03 15.38 -4.25
C VAL A 92 10.32 16.19 -4.17
N VAL A 93 11.43 15.57 -4.58
CA VAL A 93 12.78 16.13 -4.44
C VAL A 93 13.11 16.96 -5.69
N LEU A 94 12.93 18.28 -5.59
CA LEU A 94 13.12 19.24 -6.68
C LEU A 94 14.59 19.58 -7.02
N GLY A 95 15.55 18.86 -6.43
CA GLY A 95 16.98 19.07 -6.66
C GLY A 95 17.84 18.89 -5.40
N GLU A 96 19.16 18.98 -5.56
CA GLU A 96 20.15 18.72 -4.50
C GLU A 96 19.98 19.60 -3.26
N LYS A 97 19.66 20.89 -3.43
CA LYS A 97 19.41 21.81 -2.31
C LYS A 97 18.19 21.38 -1.50
N HIS A 98 17.13 20.94 -2.18
CA HIS A 98 15.92 20.44 -1.51
C HIS A 98 16.22 19.11 -0.79
N MET A 99 16.92 18.19 -1.46
CA MET A 99 17.38 16.93 -0.83
C MET A 99 18.17 17.20 0.45
N THR A 100 19.11 18.15 0.40
CA THR A 100 19.92 18.54 1.56
C THR A 100 19.07 19.08 2.71
N SER A 101 18.06 19.90 2.41
CA SER A 101 17.13 20.42 3.41
C SER A 101 16.32 19.30 4.07
N LEU A 102 15.78 18.38 3.28
CA LEU A 102 15.01 17.23 3.76
C LEU A 102 15.86 16.33 4.67
N LEU A 103 17.06 15.96 4.22
CA LEU A 103 17.96 15.08 4.96
C LEU A 103 18.47 15.68 6.28
N LYS A 104 18.60 17.02 6.38
CA LYS A 104 18.97 17.68 7.64
C LYS A 104 17.91 17.54 8.74
N GLN A 105 16.66 17.31 8.38
CA GLN A 105 15.56 17.13 9.32
C GLN A 105 15.38 15.69 9.78
N ILE A 106 16.16 14.76 9.22
CA ILE A 106 16.08 13.33 9.53
C ILE A 106 16.97 13.02 10.72
N ASP A 107 16.39 12.34 11.72
CA ASP A 107 17.15 11.73 12.80
C ASP A 107 18.02 10.60 12.22
N GLN A 108 19.34 10.73 12.39
CA GLN A 108 20.31 9.76 11.86
C GLN A 108 20.22 8.39 12.54
N ILE A 109 19.77 8.33 13.80
CA ILE A 109 19.56 7.06 14.51
C ILE A 109 18.40 6.32 13.87
N GLU A 110 17.27 7.01 13.65
CA GLU A 110 16.10 6.45 12.98
C GLU A 110 16.42 6.07 11.52
N LEU A 111 17.19 6.90 10.80
CA LEU A 111 17.63 6.58 9.43
C LEU A 111 18.43 5.28 9.39
N ARG A 112 19.37 5.08 10.31
CA ARG A 112 20.16 3.83 10.36
C ARG A 112 19.31 2.61 10.68
N ARG A 113 18.28 2.77 11.51
CA ARG A 113 17.42 1.68 11.98
C ARG A 113 16.35 1.29 10.97
N LYS A 114 15.64 2.26 10.41
CA LYS A 114 14.47 2.04 9.57
C LYS A 114 14.73 2.27 8.09
N GLY A 115 15.72 3.09 7.77
CA GLY A 115 16.00 3.55 6.42
C GLY A 115 14.93 4.49 5.87
N LEU A 116 15.25 5.07 4.72
CA LEU A 116 14.35 5.87 3.89
C LEU A 116 14.40 5.35 2.46
N VAL A 117 13.41 5.75 1.65
CA VAL A 117 13.29 5.36 0.25
C VAL A 117 13.31 6.59 -0.63
N LEU A 118 14.08 6.55 -1.71
CA LEU A 118 13.89 7.41 -2.88
C LEU A 118 13.38 6.55 -4.03
N GLU A 119 12.24 6.92 -4.60
CA GLU A 119 11.68 6.24 -5.77
C GLU A 119 11.18 7.24 -6.80
N THR A 120 10.93 6.79 -8.03
CA THR A 120 10.40 7.64 -9.10
C THR A 120 9.05 8.24 -8.71
N ASN A 121 8.95 9.56 -8.80
CA ASN A 121 7.70 10.28 -8.66
C ASN A 121 6.84 10.11 -9.91
N LEU A 122 5.59 9.70 -9.71
CA LEU A 122 4.57 9.67 -10.76
C LEU A 122 3.64 10.89 -10.65
N ASN A 123 3.17 11.34 -11.80
CA ASN A 123 2.16 12.36 -12.01
C ASN A 123 0.82 11.70 -12.37
N ALA A 124 -0.29 12.41 -12.13
CA ALA A 124 -1.65 11.93 -12.41
C ALA A 124 -1.87 10.49 -11.90
N CYS A 125 -1.33 10.20 -10.71
CA CYS A 125 -1.25 8.84 -10.22
C CYS A 125 -2.58 8.38 -9.62
N ARG A 126 -2.84 7.08 -9.73
CA ARG A 126 -3.90 6.39 -9.00
C ARG A 126 -3.28 5.29 -8.14
N THR A 127 -3.87 5.07 -6.97
CA THR A 127 -3.48 3.96 -6.10
C THR A 127 -4.55 2.88 -6.15
N VAL A 128 -4.12 1.67 -6.51
CA VAL A 128 -4.95 0.46 -6.48
C VAL A 128 -4.29 -0.50 -5.50
N SER A 129 -5.02 -0.90 -4.48
CA SER A 129 -4.53 -1.89 -3.52
C SER A 129 -5.18 -3.24 -3.80
N ALA A 130 -4.39 -4.31 -3.84
CA ALA A 130 -4.92 -5.66 -3.92
C ALA A 130 -4.35 -6.52 -2.80
N GLY A 131 -5.16 -7.41 -2.25
CA GLY A 131 -4.79 -8.16 -1.05
C GLY A 131 -5.62 -9.40 -0.80
N ILE A 132 -5.22 -10.13 0.23
CA ILE A 132 -5.84 -11.37 0.69
C ILE A 132 -6.01 -11.31 2.21
N PHE A 133 -7.07 -11.92 2.71
CA PHE A 133 -7.31 -12.07 4.14
C PHE A 133 -8.03 -13.38 4.47
N PHE A 134 -7.83 -13.84 5.70
CA PHE A 134 -8.28 -15.13 6.21
C PHE A 134 -9.13 -14.90 7.46
N VAL A 135 -10.36 -15.38 7.43
CA VAL A 135 -11.29 -15.29 8.57
C VAL A 135 -12.16 -16.55 8.59
N ASP A 136 -12.28 -17.19 9.75
CA ASP A 136 -13.14 -18.36 9.97
C ASP A 136 -12.82 -19.54 9.03
N GLY A 137 -11.51 -19.83 8.86
CA GLY A 137 -11.02 -20.87 7.96
C GLY A 137 -11.28 -20.61 6.46
N GLN A 138 -11.74 -19.41 6.09
CA GLN A 138 -12.06 -19.03 4.72
C GLN A 138 -11.08 -17.97 4.21
N VAL A 139 -10.79 -18.06 2.91
CA VAL A 139 -9.94 -17.10 2.20
C VAL A 139 -10.82 -16.09 1.48
N TYR A 140 -10.44 -14.83 1.55
CA TYR A 140 -11.04 -13.74 0.82
C TYR A 140 -9.95 -12.89 0.19
N SER A 141 -10.30 -12.18 -0.87
CA SER A 141 -9.42 -11.25 -1.56
C SER A 141 -10.13 -9.92 -1.77
N GLN A 142 -9.35 -8.87 -1.93
CA GLN A 142 -9.87 -7.53 -2.08
C GLN A 142 -9.09 -6.72 -3.11
N LEU A 143 -9.82 -5.88 -3.82
CA LEU A 143 -9.32 -4.85 -4.71
C LEU A 143 -9.91 -3.54 -4.22
N ALA A 144 -9.07 -2.53 -4.01
CA ALA A 144 -9.47 -1.22 -3.53
C ALA A 144 -8.91 -0.14 -4.46
N CYS A 145 -9.79 0.69 -5.00
CA CYS A 145 -9.40 1.90 -5.70
C CYS A 145 -9.51 3.09 -4.75
N GLN A 146 -8.38 3.70 -4.46
CA GLN A 146 -8.25 4.76 -3.49
C GLN A 146 -9.02 6.03 -3.92
N LYS A 147 -9.71 6.64 -2.97
CA LYS A 147 -10.27 7.98 -3.08
C LYS A 147 -9.29 8.97 -2.47
N ASP A 148 -8.87 9.92 -3.28
CA ASP A 148 -7.88 10.93 -2.88
C ASP A 148 -8.55 12.23 -2.45
N ILE A 149 -8.16 12.76 -1.30
CA ILE A 149 -8.57 14.08 -0.82
C ILE A 149 -7.38 15.02 -0.94
N GLN A 150 -7.56 16.11 -1.70
CA GLN A 150 -6.55 17.16 -1.77
C GLN A 150 -6.60 18.06 -0.53
N ARG A 151 -5.45 18.25 0.12
CA ARG A 151 -5.24 19.12 1.29
C ARG A 151 -3.97 19.94 1.07
N GLY A 152 -4.12 21.11 0.48
CA GLY A 152 -2.99 21.97 0.14
C GLY A 152 -2.12 21.33 -0.95
N ASP A 153 -0.83 21.13 -0.67
CA ASP A 153 0.15 20.48 -1.52
C ASP A 153 0.19 18.95 -1.35
N ARG A 154 -0.65 18.39 -0.49
CA ARG A 154 -0.69 16.97 -0.15
C ARG A 154 -1.99 16.32 -0.57
N THR A 155 -1.88 15.04 -0.89
CA THR A 155 -3.02 14.15 -1.08
C THR A 155 -3.10 13.20 0.11
N ILE A 156 -4.27 13.13 0.75
CA ILE A 156 -4.52 12.23 1.88
C ILE A 156 -5.56 11.17 1.50
N TYR A 157 -5.48 10.02 2.16
CA TYR A 157 -6.39 8.90 1.94
C TYR A 157 -7.82 9.23 2.41
N GLY A 158 -8.78 9.24 1.48
CA GLY A 158 -10.20 9.50 1.72
C GLY A 158 -11.09 8.26 1.77
N GLY A 159 -10.50 7.08 1.80
CA GLY A 159 -11.22 5.81 1.68
C GLY A 159 -11.03 5.18 0.31
N ALA A 160 -11.89 4.23 -0.05
CA ALA A 160 -11.78 3.49 -1.29
C ALA A 160 -13.13 2.95 -1.74
N VAL A 161 -13.26 2.74 -3.06
CA VAL A 161 -14.26 1.83 -3.62
C VAL A 161 -13.61 0.47 -3.73
N MET A 162 -14.26 -0.55 -3.18
CA MET A 162 -13.68 -1.86 -2.99
C MET A 162 -14.54 -2.94 -3.62
N LYS A 163 -13.89 -3.96 -4.17
CA LYS A 163 -14.49 -5.25 -4.47
C LYS A 163 -13.86 -6.30 -3.56
N ILE A 164 -14.69 -7.04 -2.85
CA ILE A 164 -14.28 -8.14 -1.99
C ILE A 164 -14.81 -9.42 -2.60
N CYS A 165 -13.94 -10.42 -2.75
CA CYS A 165 -14.25 -11.72 -3.33
C CYS A 165 -14.02 -12.83 -2.31
N ARG A 166 -14.85 -13.87 -2.35
CA ARG A 166 -14.48 -15.18 -1.77
C ARG A 166 -13.32 -15.77 -2.57
N GLY A 167 -12.38 -16.41 -1.90
CA GLY A 167 -11.18 -17.00 -2.50
C GLY A 167 -10.04 -16.02 -2.68
N GLY A 168 -8.90 -16.54 -3.14
CA GLY A 168 -7.65 -15.78 -3.30
C GLY A 168 -7.58 -14.93 -4.57
N PHE A 169 -6.35 -14.58 -4.96
CA PHE A 169 -6.06 -13.70 -6.09
C PHE A 169 -6.67 -14.18 -7.43
N GLU A 170 -6.87 -15.48 -7.62
CA GLU A 170 -7.53 -16.05 -8.80
C GLU A 170 -8.96 -15.54 -8.96
N ASN A 171 -9.73 -15.51 -7.86
CA ASN A 171 -11.09 -14.99 -7.88
C ASN A 171 -11.09 -13.46 -7.94
N LEU A 172 -10.11 -12.79 -7.32
CA LEU A 172 -9.94 -11.36 -7.48
C LEU A 172 -9.68 -10.97 -8.94
N PHE A 173 -8.82 -11.72 -9.63
CA PHE A 173 -8.55 -11.52 -11.04
C PHE A 173 -9.81 -11.76 -11.88
N ARG A 174 -10.55 -12.85 -11.60
CA ARG A 174 -11.77 -13.19 -12.34
C ARG A 174 -12.90 -12.17 -12.17
N PHE A 175 -13.14 -11.69 -10.96
CA PHE A 175 -14.32 -10.86 -10.64
C PHE A 175 -14.01 -9.37 -10.49
N GLY A 176 -12.75 -9.01 -10.21
CA GLY A 176 -12.29 -7.63 -10.03
C GLY A 176 -11.52 -7.06 -11.21
N SER A 177 -11.12 -7.87 -12.18
CA SER A 177 -10.54 -7.32 -13.41
C SER A 177 -11.57 -6.45 -14.15
N CYS A 178 -11.17 -5.23 -14.44
CA CYS A 178 -11.95 -4.20 -15.12
C CYS A 178 -11.08 -3.37 -16.07
N GLY A 179 -9.95 -3.91 -16.51
CA GLY A 179 -9.02 -3.26 -17.44
C GLY A 179 -7.57 -3.64 -17.20
N GLU A 180 -6.73 -3.48 -18.22
CA GLU A 180 -5.33 -3.96 -18.23
C GLU A 180 -4.51 -3.42 -17.05
N ASN A 181 -4.71 -2.15 -16.68
CA ASN A 181 -3.99 -1.54 -15.58
C ASN A 181 -4.42 -2.12 -14.21
N VAL A 182 -5.71 -2.45 -14.01
CA VAL A 182 -6.16 -3.10 -12.77
C VAL A 182 -5.64 -4.53 -12.70
N GLU A 183 -5.66 -5.25 -13.82
CA GLU A 183 -5.05 -6.58 -13.89
C GLU A 183 -3.55 -6.57 -13.58
N LEU A 184 -2.83 -5.56 -14.09
CA LEU A 184 -1.42 -5.38 -13.79
C LEU A 184 -1.20 -5.17 -12.29
N ALA A 185 -2.03 -4.33 -11.65
CA ALA A 185 -1.96 -4.12 -10.20
C ALA A 185 -2.23 -5.41 -9.41
N ILE A 186 -3.23 -6.21 -9.81
CA ILE A 186 -3.51 -7.52 -9.18
C ILE A 186 -2.30 -8.47 -9.35
N ARG A 187 -1.69 -8.52 -10.53
CA ARG A 187 -0.50 -9.36 -10.79
C ARG A 187 0.70 -8.94 -9.95
N GLN A 188 0.96 -7.63 -9.85
CA GLN A 188 2.06 -7.10 -9.04
C GLN A 188 1.83 -7.36 -7.54
N ALA A 189 0.62 -7.13 -7.04
CA ALA A 189 0.26 -7.42 -5.66
C ALA A 189 0.37 -8.93 -5.33
N ARG A 190 -0.10 -9.80 -6.21
CA ARG A 190 0.07 -11.26 -6.08
C ARG A 190 1.55 -11.66 -6.02
N SER A 191 2.36 -11.13 -6.94
CA SER A 191 3.79 -11.44 -7.00
C SER A 191 4.51 -10.98 -5.72
N MET A 192 4.13 -9.81 -5.19
CA MET A 192 4.63 -9.34 -3.89
C MET A 192 4.18 -10.26 -2.75
N HIS A 193 2.91 -10.69 -2.74
CA HIS A 193 2.40 -11.62 -1.73
C HIS A 193 3.17 -12.94 -1.70
N GLU A 194 3.45 -13.51 -2.86
CA GLU A 194 4.26 -14.73 -3.00
C GLU A 194 5.70 -14.48 -2.53
N ALA A 195 6.31 -13.36 -2.93
CA ALA A 195 7.66 -12.98 -2.52
C ALA A 195 7.79 -12.81 -0.99
N MET A 196 6.76 -12.31 -0.31
CA MET A 196 6.75 -12.15 1.15
C MET A 196 7.01 -13.47 1.90
N GLY A 197 6.73 -14.62 1.29
CA GLY A 197 7.10 -15.94 1.84
C GLY A 197 8.60 -16.08 2.16
N TYR A 198 9.47 -15.28 1.54
CA TYR A 198 10.90 -15.19 1.86
C TYR A 198 11.17 -14.90 3.35
N PHE A 199 10.31 -14.10 3.99
CA PHE A 199 10.45 -13.73 5.40
C PHE A 199 9.72 -14.66 6.37
N ASP A 200 9.05 -15.70 5.85
CA ASP A 200 8.22 -16.63 6.63
C ASP A 200 7.24 -15.90 7.58
N PRO A 201 6.42 -14.94 7.07
CA PRO A 201 5.49 -14.19 7.89
C PRO A 201 4.21 -15.00 8.16
N LEU A 202 3.56 -14.76 9.30
CA LEU A 202 2.15 -15.14 9.46
C LEU A 202 1.29 -13.99 8.95
N LEU A 203 0.47 -14.21 7.94
CA LEU A 203 -0.38 -13.19 7.32
C LEU A 203 -1.83 -13.67 7.29
N SER A 204 -2.64 -13.24 8.25
CA SER A 204 -4.10 -13.39 8.16
C SER A 204 -4.75 -12.24 7.39
N ARG A 205 -4.03 -11.14 7.16
CA ARG A 205 -4.41 -10.06 6.25
C ARG A 205 -3.16 -9.41 5.67
N ALA A 206 -3.12 -9.24 4.36
CA ALA A 206 -2.15 -8.40 3.68
C ALA A 206 -2.74 -7.74 2.44
N SER A 207 -2.47 -6.46 2.24
CA SER A 207 -2.76 -5.72 1.01
C SER A 207 -1.53 -4.96 0.54
N TYR A 208 -1.39 -4.86 -0.77
CA TYR A 208 -0.24 -4.25 -1.44
C TYR A 208 -0.72 -3.07 -2.26
N ASP A 209 -0.22 -1.89 -1.95
CA ASP A 209 -0.59 -0.66 -2.65
C ASP A 209 0.25 -0.57 -3.92
N VAL A 210 -0.43 -0.52 -5.07
CA VAL A 210 0.19 -0.35 -6.39
C VAL A 210 -0.09 1.07 -6.87
N LEU A 211 0.98 1.83 -7.08
CA LEU A 211 0.90 3.15 -7.67
C LEU A 211 1.04 3.03 -9.19
N GLN A 212 0.14 3.67 -9.92
CA GLN A 212 0.17 3.71 -11.39
C GLN A 212 0.07 5.16 -11.86
N GLY A 213 0.83 5.52 -12.88
CA GLY A 213 0.84 6.88 -13.42
C GLY A 213 2.01 7.11 -14.35
N GLU A 214 2.18 8.36 -14.77
CA GLU A 214 3.23 8.74 -15.71
C GLU A 214 4.40 9.37 -14.97
N THR A 215 5.63 9.11 -15.40
CA THR A 215 6.77 9.87 -14.90
C THR A 215 6.78 11.30 -15.49
N SER A 216 7.74 12.13 -15.07
CA SER A 216 7.91 13.48 -15.62
C SER A 216 8.22 13.52 -17.13
N ASN A 217 8.60 12.39 -17.74
CA ASN A 217 8.87 12.30 -19.19
C ASN A 217 7.72 11.66 -19.99
N GLY A 218 6.59 11.31 -19.35
CA GLY A 218 5.43 10.67 -19.99
C GLY A 218 5.47 9.14 -20.06
N GLU A 219 6.51 8.49 -19.51
CA GLU A 219 6.54 7.02 -19.39
C GLU A 219 5.51 6.55 -18.35
N PHE A 220 4.62 5.62 -18.73
CA PHE A 220 3.72 4.97 -17.78
C PHE A 220 4.47 3.92 -16.95
N LEU A 221 4.35 4.01 -15.63
CA LEU A 221 4.88 3.03 -14.68
C LEU A 221 3.79 2.53 -13.73
N SER A 222 3.97 1.29 -13.27
CA SER A 222 3.13 0.62 -12.27
C SER A 222 4.05 -0.12 -11.31
N GLY A 223 3.84 0.01 -10.00
CA GLY A 223 4.66 -0.70 -9.03
C GLY A 223 4.10 -0.67 -7.62
N VAL A 224 4.37 -1.74 -6.87
CA VAL A 224 4.06 -1.83 -5.44
C VAL A 224 4.88 -0.78 -4.69
N THR A 225 4.20 0.03 -3.88
CA THR A 225 4.81 1.10 -3.08
C THR A 225 4.65 0.88 -1.57
N ASP A 226 3.72 0.04 -1.14
CA ASP A 226 3.47 -0.18 0.29
C ASP A 226 2.94 -1.59 0.56
N ILE A 227 3.26 -2.10 1.76
CA ILE A 227 2.76 -3.36 2.29
C ILE A 227 1.94 -3.06 3.54
N THR A 228 0.63 -3.27 3.47
CA THR A 228 -0.29 -3.02 4.58
C THR A 228 -0.84 -4.32 5.11
N CYS A 229 -0.27 -4.80 6.22
CA CYS A 229 -0.80 -5.98 6.92
C CYS A 229 -1.80 -5.60 8.03
N ARG A 230 -1.68 -4.39 8.58
CA ARG A 230 -2.50 -3.94 9.71
C ARG A 230 -3.96 -3.64 9.32
N LEU A 231 -4.85 -3.69 10.30
CA LEU A 231 -6.18 -3.08 10.18
C LEU A 231 -6.05 -1.57 9.88
N GLY A 232 -6.95 -1.05 9.05
CA GLY A 232 -6.89 0.32 8.60
C GLY A 232 -8.21 0.84 8.04
N GLY A 233 -8.14 1.97 7.34
CA GLY A 233 -9.31 2.67 6.82
C GLY A 233 -10.11 1.90 5.77
N SER A 234 -9.64 0.78 5.25
CA SER A 234 -10.39 -0.09 4.32
C SER A 234 -11.11 -1.25 5.01
N SER A 235 -10.72 -1.60 6.24
CA SER A 235 -11.26 -2.76 6.96
C SER A 235 -12.77 -2.72 7.25
N PRO A 236 -13.43 -1.55 7.39
CA PRO A 236 -14.89 -1.50 7.43
C PRO A 236 -15.59 -2.24 6.28
N ALA A 237 -15.10 -2.13 5.04
CA ALA A 237 -15.66 -2.87 3.91
C ALA A 237 -15.41 -4.38 4.01
N GLU A 238 -14.24 -4.80 4.52
CA GLU A 238 -13.94 -6.21 4.78
C GLU A 238 -15.00 -6.80 5.75
N VAL A 239 -15.34 -6.08 6.82
CA VAL A 239 -16.35 -6.50 7.81
C VAL A 239 -17.75 -6.58 7.20
N LEU A 240 -18.19 -5.56 6.46
CA LEU A 240 -19.51 -5.57 5.81
C LEU A 240 -19.62 -6.69 4.77
N ALA A 241 -18.56 -6.95 4.02
CA ALA A 241 -18.53 -8.03 3.03
C ALA A 241 -18.69 -9.41 3.69
N LEU A 242 -18.02 -9.65 4.83
CA LEU A 242 -18.16 -10.90 5.58
C LEU A 242 -19.59 -11.13 6.08
N ASP A 243 -20.25 -10.09 6.60
CA ASP A 243 -21.65 -10.17 7.01
C ASP A 243 -22.58 -10.44 5.81
N TYR A 244 -22.35 -9.77 4.67
CA TYR A 244 -23.08 -10.04 3.42
C TYR A 244 -22.93 -11.49 2.97
N PHE A 245 -21.71 -12.00 2.92
CA PHE A 245 -21.39 -13.36 2.54
C PHE A 245 -22.00 -14.41 3.47
N ARG A 246 -22.11 -14.13 4.77
CA ARG A 246 -22.82 -14.98 5.73
C ARG A 246 -24.31 -15.08 5.41
N ARG A 247 -24.94 -13.95 5.03
CA ARG A 247 -26.37 -13.89 4.67
C ARG A 247 -26.67 -14.40 3.25
N LYS A 248 -25.67 -14.40 2.37
CA LYS A 248 -25.76 -14.82 0.96
C LYS A 248 -24.66 -15.85 0.66
N PRO A 249 -24.81 -17.13 1.07
CA PRO A 249 -23.74 -18.13 0.93
C PRO A 249 -23.27 -18.36 -0.52
N GLY A 250 -24.16 -18.18 -1.51
CA GLY A 250 -23.83 -18.32 -2.93
C GLY A 250 -23.20 -17.08 -3.59
N ALA A 251 -23.09 -15.96 -2.89
CA ALA A 251 -22.45 -14.77 -3.44
C ALA A 251 -20.92 -14.94 -3.46
N MET A 252 -20.32 -14.65 -4.62
CA MET A 252 -18.87 -14.80 -4.83
C MET A 252 -18.10 -13.50 -4.61
N PHE A 253 -18.75 -12.35 -4.79
CA PHE A 253 -18.17 -11.04 -4.54
C PHE A 253 -19.23 -10.04 -4.08
N VAL A 254 -18.78 -8.93 -3.53
CA VAL A 254 -19.59 -7.78 -3.17
C VAL A 254 -18.76 -6.51 -3.30
N ASP A 255 -19.40 -5.43 -3.74
CA ASP A 255 -18.76 -4.12 -3.80
C ASP A 255 -19.11 -3.32 -2.54
N ALA A 256 -18.19 -2.46 -2.12
CA ALA A 256 -18.34 -1.62 -0.95
C ALA A 256 -17.68 -0.27 -1.18
N ASP A 257 -18.23 0.78 -0.58
CA ASP A 257 -17.58 2.08 -0.48
C ASP A 257 -17.17 2.29 0.98
N VAL A 258 -15.94 2.74 1.19
CA VAL A 258 -15.45 3.22 2.48
C VAL A 258 -15.08 4.68 2.36
N THR A 259 -15.49 5.51 3.31
CA THR A 259 -15.19 6.94 3.34
C THR A 259 -14.52 7.31 4.65
N LEU A 260 -13.41 8.05 4.55
CA LEU A 260 -12.75 8.69 5.68
C LEU A 260 -13.04 10.19 5.60
N ASP A 261 -13.89 10.68 6.50
CA ASP A 261 -14.25 12.08 6.60
C ASP A 261 -13.46 12.74 7.73
N TYR A 262 -12.56 13.66 7.37
CA TYR A 262 -11.68 14.36 8.31
C TYR A 262 -12.31 15.66 8.78
N ASN A 263 -12.45 15.79 10.10
CA ASN A 263 -13.22 16.84 10.77
C ASN A 263 -14.68 16.88 10.28
N PRO A 264 -15.42 15.77 10.46
CA PRO A 264 -16.75 15.59 9.89
C PRO A 264 -17.73 16.66 10.41
N VAL A 265 -18.58 17.15 9.50
CA VAL A 265 -19.69 18.06 9.83
C VAL A 265 -21.00 17.43 9.36
N GLY A 266 -22.01 17.42 10.24
CA GLY A 266 -23.31 16.82 9.94
C GLY A 266 -23.38 15.32 10.26
N VAL A 267 -24.39 14.66 9.71
CA VAL A 267 -24.71 13.26 9.99
C VAL A 267 -24.30 12.35 8.82
N PRO A 268 -23.95 11.07 9.07
CA PRO A 268 -23.69 10.08 8.04
C PRO A 268 -24.87 9.90 7.07
N GLY A 269 -24.59 9.37 5.87
CA GLY A 269 -25.63 9.00 4.92
C GLY A 269 -26.56 7.91 5.47
N GLN A 270 -27.78 7.82 4.94
CA GLN A 270 -28.80 6.88 5.43
C GLN A 270 -28.36 5.41 5.37
N ASP A 271 -27.61 5.02 4.33
CA ASP A 271 -27.12 3.65 4.13
C ASP A 271 -25.69 3.43 4.66
N ASP A 272 -25.09 4.45 5.26
CA ASP A 272 -23.73 4.39 5.77
C ASP A 272 -23.72 3.69 7.15
N VAL A 273 -22.91 2.64 7.27
CA VAL A 273 -22.58 2.05 8.58
C VAL A 273 -21.39 2.81 9.16
N VAL A 274 -21.55 3.33 10.37
CA VAL A 274 -20.51 4.08 11.09
C VAL A 274 -19.62 3.11 11.87
N PHE A 275 -18.33 3.08 11.55
CA PHE A 275 -17.33 2.26 12.25
C PHE A 275 -16.50 3.06 13.24
N LEU A 276 -16.30 4.35 12.96
CA LEU A 276 -15.64 5.30 13.85
C LEU A 276 -16.33 6.66 13.71
N ASP A 277 -16.63 7.31 14.83
CA ASP A 277 -17.14 8.68 14.85
C ASP A 277 -16.40 9.46 15.94
N GLN A 278 -15.43 10.28 15.52
CA GLN A 278 -14.62 11.12 16.38
C GLN A 278 -14.61 12.54 15.83
N PRO A 279 -14.37 13.58 16.66
CA PRO A 279 -14.35 14.97 16.20
C PRO A 279 -13.37 15.25 15.05
N THR A 280 -12.29 14.48 14.97
CA THR A 280 -11.24 14.64 13.95
C THR A 280 -11.36 13.69 12.77
N LEU A 281 -12.13 12.60 12.92
CA LEU A 281 -12.25 11.57 11.90
C LEU A 281 -13.52 10.74 12.09
N ARG A 282 -14.29 10.61 11.01
CA ARG A 282 -15.36 9.62 10.87
C ARG A 282 -15.00 8.62 9.78
N ILE A 283 -15.24 7.34 10.06
CA ILE A 283 -15.08 6.27 9.07
C ILE A 283 -16.44 5.60 8.88
N THR A 284 -16.96 5.69 7.66
CA THR A 284 -18.18 5.02 7.25
C THR A 284 -17.91 4.01 6.15
N ALA A 285 -18.73 2.97 6.08
CA ALA A 285 -18.76 2.08 4.93
C ALA A 285 -20.18 1.65 4.59
N LYS A 286 -20.39 1.29 3.33
CA LYS A 286 -21.64 0.70 2.86
C LYS A 286 -21.38 -0.31 1.75
N LEU A 287 -22.30 -1.26 1.61
CA LEU A 287 -22.30 -2.15 0.45
C LEU A 287 -22.89 -1.42 -0.74
N LEU A 288 -22.27 -1.61 -1.91
CA LEU A 288 -22.79 -1.15 -3.19
C LEU A 288 -23.52 -2.35 -3.82
N GLU A 289 -24.78 -2.16 -4.23
CA GLU A 289 -25.59 -3.26 -4.75
C GLU A 289 -24.91 -4.00 -5.91
N VAL A 290 -24.89 -5.33 -5.81
CA VAL A 290 -24.23 -6.25 -6.71
C VAL A 290 -25.14 -6.53 -7.91
N ASP A 291 -25.03 -5.72 -8.97
CA ASP A 291 -25.43 -6.13 -10.34
C ASP A 291 -25.05 -5.13 -11.45
N LYS A 292 -24.30 -4.08 -11.13
CA LYS A 292 -23.73 -3.18 -12.14
C LYS A 292 -22.23 -3.17 -11.94
N GLN A 293 -21.48 -3.51 -12.98
CA GLN A 293 -20.02 -3.34 -13.01
C GLN A 293 -19.71 -1.95 -12.44
N ALA A 294 -19.18 -1.88 -11.21
CA ALA A 294 -18.54 -0.67 -10.74
C ALA A 294 -17.41 -0.39 -11.73
N ILE A 295 -17.60 0.65 -12.55
CA ILE A 295 -16.65 0.93 -13.61
C ILE A 295 -15.49 1.66 -12.97
N PHE A 296 -14.43 0.90 -12.70
CA PHE A 296 -13.13 1.47 -12.37
C PHE A 296 -12.57 2.06 -13.68
N TYR A 297 -12.79 3.36 -13.88
CA TYR A 297 -12.09 4.14 -14.91
C TYR A 297 -10.78 4.68 -14.31
#